data_AF-A0A392S4N6-F1
#
_entry.id   AF-A0A392S4N6-F1
#
_cell.length_a   1.000
_cell.length_b   1.000
_cell.length_c   1.000
_cell.angle_alpha   90.00
_cell.angle_beta   90.00
_cell.angle_gamma   90.00
#
_symmetry.space_group_name_H-M   'P 1'
#
loop_
_entity.id
_entity.type
_entity.pdbx_description
1 polymer ?
#
loop_
_entity_poly.entity_id
_entity_poly.type
_entity_poly.pdbx_seq_one_letter_code
_entity_poly.pdbx_strand_id
1 'polypeptide(L)'
;QWQPDLVRGYSVHGAYQLLTSQQSVTLDDAEELIWHTQVPLKVSIFAWRLLRDRLPTKVNLVTRGIITPPDHHCVSGCGGVESTHHLFLSCSYFGSLWSLVRS
;
A
#
# COMPACT_ATOMS: atom_id res chain seq x y z
N GLN A 1 -19.77 -12.03 5.30
CA GLN A 1 -20.59 -13.05 4.63
C GLN A 1 -21.26 -12.36 3.44
N TRP A 2 -21.05 -12.82 2.20
CA TRP A 2 -21.65 -12.19 1.01
C TRP A 2 -23.16 -12.45 1.06
N GLN A 3 -24.00 -11.41 1.08
CA GLN A 3 -25.46 -11.56 1.03
C GLN A 3 -25.91 -11.25 -0.40
N PRO A 4 -26.23 -12.26 -1.23
CA PRO A 4 -26.83 -12.00 -2.53
C PRO A 4 -28.21 -11.35 -2.36
N ASP A 5 -28.51 -10.38 -3.21
CA ASP A 5 -29.87 -9.84 -3.36
C ASP A 5 -30.82 -11.00 -3.67
N LEU A 6 -31.77 -11.25 -2.76
CA LEU A 6 -32.70 -12.37 -2.82
C LEU A 6 -33.66 -12.29 -4.03
N VAL A 7 -33.76 -11.11 -4.68
CA VAL A 7 -34.70 -10.86 -5.79
C VAL A 7 -34.01 -10.88 -7.16
N ARG A 8 -32.77 -10.40 -7.26
CA ARG A 8 -32.03 -10.28 -8.55
C ARG A 8 -30.84 -11.23 -8.71
N GLY A 9 -30.44 -11.94 -7.66
CA GLY A 9 -29.30 -12.86 -7.67
C GLY A 9 -27.95 -12.15 -7.80
N TYR A 10 -26.89 -12.93 -8.03
CA TYR A 10 -25.55 -12.40 -8.28
C TYR A 10 -25.48 -11.76 -9.68
N SER A 11 -25.10 -10.48 -9.76
CA SER A 11 -24.72 -9.85 -11.02
C SER A 11 -23.30 -9.31 -10.93
N VAL A 12 -22.52 -9.52 -12.00
CA VAL A 12 -21.17 -8.95 -12.13
C VAL A 12 -21.22 -7.44 -11.98
N HIS A 13 -22.25 -6.78 -12.53
CA HIS A 13 -22.47 -5.35 -12.42
C HIS A 13 -22.67 -4.88 -10.96
N GLY A 14 -23.53 -5.55 -10.19
CA GLY A 14 -23.75 -5.21 -8.78
C GLY A 14 -22.52 -5.47 -7.91
N ALA A 15 -21.82 -6.57 -8.13
CA ALA A 15 -20.55 -6.86 -7.46
C ALA A 15 -19.47 -5.82 -7.79
N TYR A 16 -19.36 -5.43 -9.07
CA TYR A 16 -18.42 -4.40 -9.52
C TYR A 16 -18.73 -3.05 -8.86
N GLN A 17 -20.00 -2.60 -8.89
CA GLN A 17 -20.42 -1.37 -8.25
C GLN A 17 -20.15 -1.36 -6.74
N LEU A 18 -20.41 -2.46 -6.03
CA LEU A 18 -20.10 -2.58 -4.60
C LEU A 18 -18.59 -2.47 -4.34
N LEU A 19 -17.77 -3.13 -5.15
CA LEU A 19 -16.31 -3.09 -5.04
C LEU A 19 -15.71 -1.72 -5.39
N THR A 20 -16.30 -0.99 -6.35
CA THR A 20 -15.81 0.32 -6.76
C THR A 20 -16.41 1.49 -5.99
N SER A 21 -17.53 1.29 -5.29
CA SER A 21 -18.14 2.34 -4.45
C SER A 21 -17.44 2.51 -3.10
N GLN A 22 -16.79 1.44 -2.60
CA GLN A 22 -15.94 1.54 -1.43
C GLN A 22 -14.50 1.88 -1.83
N GLN A 23 -14.04 3.05 -1.38
CA GLN A 23 -12.63 3.41 -1.16
C GLN A 23 -11.95 4.24 -2.26
N SER A 24 -12.23 5.54 -2.29
CA SER A 24 -11.18 6.53 -2.57
C SER A 24 -10.57 6.96 -1.23
N VAL A 25 -9.32 6.56 -0.98
CA VAL A 25 -8.48 7.39 -0.09
C VAL A 25 -8.35 8.71 -0.84
N THR A 26 -8.75 9.83 -0.25
CA THR A 26 -8.67 11.15 -0.90
C THR A 26 -7.19 11.52 -1.08
N LEU A 27 -6.62 11.07 -2.20
CA LEU A 27 -5.27 11.36 -2.66
C LEU A 27 -5.34 12.21 -3.94
N ASP A 28 -6.43 12.94 -4.14
CA ASP A 28 -6.77 13.61 -5.41
C ASP A 28 -5.61 14.50 -5.91
N ASP A 29 -5.04 15.32 -5.02
CA ASP A 29 -3.87 16.17 -5.32
C ASP A 29 -2.60 15.35 -5.65
N ALA A 30 -2.44 14.17 -5.04
CA ALA A 30 -1.30 13.30 -5.29
C ALA A 30 -1.46 12.51 -6.61
N GLU A 31 -2.68 12.26 -7.08
CA GLU A 31 -2.92 11.52 -8.31
C GLU A 31 -2.37 12.26 -9.54
N GLU A 32 -2.54 13.59 -9.61
CA GLU A 32 -1.96 14.41 -10.69
C GLU A 32 -0.43 14.32 -10.70
N LEU A 33 0.20 14.38 -9.53
CA LEU A 33 1.66 14.29 -9.40
C LEU A 33 2.20 12.89 -9.75
N ILE A 34 1.50 11.83 -9.33
CA ILE A 34 1.92 10.44 -9.56
C ILE A 34 1.91 10.12 -11.05
N TRP A 35 0.86 10.54 -11.76
CA TRP A 35 0.63 10.18 -13.16
C TRP A 35 1.14 11.23 -14.15
N HIS A 36 1.90 12.22 -13.69
CA HIS A 36 2.50 13.23 -14.55
C HIS A 36 3.40 12.61 -15.62
N THR A 37 3.34 13.11 -16.85
CA THR A 37 4.01 12.53 -18.03
C THR A 37 5.54 12.46 -17.94
N GLN A 38 6.14 13.32 -17.12
CA GLN A 38 7.59 13.33 -16.88
C GLN A 38 8.04 12.29 -15.85
N VAL A 39 7.11 11.69 -15.10
CA VAL A 39 7.43 10.65 -14.11
C VAL A 39 7.49 9.30 -14.83
N PRO A 40 8.61 8.57 -14.76
CA PRO A 40 8.67 7.24 -15.34
C PRO A 40 7.62 6.31 -14.70
N LEU A 41 6.93 5.52 -15.53
CA LEU A 41 5.80 4.68 -15.08
C LEU A 41 6.12 3.79 -13.87
N LYS A 42 7.35 3.28 -13.78
CA LYS A 42 7.81 2.48 -12.62
C LYS A 42 7.74 3.25 -11.29
N VAL A 43 8.04 4.55 -11.33
CA VAL A 43 7.98 5.45 -10.17
C VAL A 43 6.53 5.76 -9.82
N SER A 44 5.69 6.03 -10.83
CA SER A 44 4.25 6.24 -10.66
C SER A 44 3.56 5.05 -9.99
N ILE A 45 3.81 3.84 -10.51
CA ILE A 45 3.25 2.60 -9.95
C ILE A 45 3.73 2.40 -8.50
N PHE A 46 5.00 2.67 -8.23
CA PHE A 46 5.56 2.57 -6.88
C PHE A 46 4.90 3.56 -5.92
N ALA A 47 4.80 4.84 -6.28
CA ALA A 47 4.17 5.88 -5.48
C ALA A 47 2.68 5.60 -5.23
N TRP A 48 1.95 5.17 -6.26
CA TRP A 48 0.54 4.76 -6.13
C TRP A 48 0.36 3.59 -5.16
N ARG A 49 1.24 2.59 -5.22
CA ARG A 49 1.22 1.47 -4.27
C ARG A 49 1.60 1.91 -2.86
N LEU A 50 2.57 2.82 -2.71
CA LEU A 50 3.02 3.35 -1.44
C LEU A 50 1.88 4.07 -0.71
N LEU A 51 1.22 5.02 -1.38
CA LEU A 51 0.16 5.85 -0.77
C LEU A 51 -1.09 5.05 -0.41
N ARG A 52 -1.34 3.93 -1.09
CA ARG A 52 -2.46 3.03 -0.79
C ARG A 52 -2.10 1.91 0.20
N ASP A 53 -0.91 1.97 0.80
CA ASP A 53 -0.34 0.93 1.66
C ASP A 53 -0.41 -0.47 1.05
N ARG A 54 -0.07 -0.57 -0.25
CA ARG A 54 -0.13 -1.82 -1.04
C ARG A 54 1.24 -2.42 -1.32
N LEU A 55 2.31 -1.84 -0.78
CA LEU A 55 3.65 -2.42 -0.86
C LEU A 55 3.74 -3.71 -0.03
N PRO A 56 4.62 -4.65 -0.41
CA PRO A 56 4.79 -5.93 0.29
C PRO A 56 5.63 -5.77 1.57
N THR A 57 5.23 -4.86 2.46
CA THR A 57 5.80 -4.74 3.80
C THR A 57 5.41 -5.95 4.63
N LYS A 58 6.21 -6.35 5.62
CA LYS A 58 5.85 -7.51 6.45
C LYS A 58 4.51 -7.36 7.15
N VAL A 59 4.12 -6.16 7.58
CA VAL A 59 2.76 -5.93 8.12
C VAL A 59 1.69 -6.27 7.08
N ASN A 60 1.85 -5.84 5.83
CA ASN A 60 0.89 -6.15 4.76
C ASN A 60 0.89 -7.64 4.39
N LEU A 61 2.04 -8.31 4.50
CA LEU A 61 2.14 -9.76 4.30
C LEU A 61 1.45 -10.54 5.43
N VAL A 62 1.56 -10.10 6.70
CA VAL A 62 0.82 -10.67 7.84
C VAL A 62 -0.68 -10.49 7.64
N THR A 63 -1.14 -9.29 7.29
CA THR A 63 -2.57 -9.00 7.03
C THR A 63 -3.14 -9.87 5.91
N ARG A 64 -2.31 -10.27 4.94
CA ARG A 64 -2.68 -11.17 3.84
C ARG A 64 -2.52 -12.65 4.19
N GLY A 65 -2.04 -13.00 5.38
CA GLY A 65 -1.79 -14.38 5.81
C GLY A 65 -0.64 -15.06 5.08
N ILE A 66 0.29 -14.30 4.50
CA ILE A 66 1.45 -14.84 3.76
C ILE A 66 2.57 -15.23 4.72
N ILE A 67 2.78 -14.46 5.78
CA ILE A 67 3.78 -14.73 6.83
C ILE A 67 3.14 -14.75 8.21
N THR A 68 3.85 -15.31 9.19
CA THR A 68 3.32 -15.41 10.56
C THR A 68 3.41 -14.05 11.28
N PRO A 69 2.49 -13.74 12.20
CA PRO A 69 2.50 -12.48 12.92
C PRO A 69 3.82 -12.16 13.63
N PRO A 70 4.55 -13.12 14.27
CA PRO A 70 5.86 -12.83 14.85
C PRO A 70 6.92 -12.30 13.87
N ASP A 71 6.78 -12.55 12.56
CA ASP A 71 7.81 -12.23 11.56
C ASP A 71 7.71 -10.79 11.01
N HIS A 72 6.93 -9.91 11.63
CA HIS A 72 6.63 -8.54 11.17
C HIS A 72 7.71 -7.49 11.44
N HIS A 73 8.83 -7.87 12.07
CA HIS A 73 9.90 -6.94 12.43
C HIS A 73 10.73 -6.50 11.21
N CYS A 74 11.22 -5.26 11.26
CA CYS A 74 11.99 -4.61 10.21
C CYS A 74 13.23 -5.41 9.80
N VAL A 75 13.43 -5.56 8.49
CA VAL A 75 14.58 -6.26 7.90
C VAL A 75 15.94 -5.68 8.30
N SER A 76 16.01 -4.39 8.66
CA SER A 76 17.26 -3.77 9.11
C SER A 76 17.71 -4.21 10.51
N GLY A 77 16.86 -4.95 11.23
CA GLY A 77 17.14 -5.38 12.60
C GLY A 77 17.03 -4.27 13.64
N CYS A 78 16.45 -3.11 13.30
CA CYS A 78 16.30 -1.99 14.24
C CYS A 78 15.21 -2.19 15.32
N GLY A 79 14.61 -3.38 15.40
CA GLY A 79 13.57 -3.73 16.38
C GLY A 79 12.18 -3.15 16.11
N GLY A 80 12.03 -2.28 15.11
CA GLY A 80 10.73 -1.72 14.72
C GLY A 80 9.88 -2.67 13.89
N VAL A 81 8.59 -2.38 13.76
CA VAL A 81 7.67 -3.09 12.86
C VAL A 81 7.89 -2.62 11.42
N GLU A 82 7.93 -3.55 10.46
CA GLU A 82 8.10 -3.22 9.05
C GLU A 82 6.80 -2.73 8.42
N SER A 83 6.56 -1.42 8.51
CA SER A 83 5.50 -0.70 7.80
C SER A 83 6.07 0.24 6.74
N THR A 84 5.23 0.75 5.84
CA THR A 84 5.63 1.75 4.84
C THR A 84 6.16 3.02 5.53
N HIS A 85 5.44 3.53 6.53
CA HIS A 85 5.90 4.66 7.34
C HIS A 85 7.27 4.38 7.99
N HIS A 86 7.47 3.19 8.54
CA HIS A 86 8.75 2.84 9.15
C HIS A 86 9.89 2.81 8.14
N LEU A 87 9.73 2.09 7.02
CA LEU A 87 10.77 1.94 6.00
C LEU A 87 11.20 3.28 5.39
N PHE A 88 10.26 4.19 5.14
CA PHE A 88 10.55 5.43 4.40
C PHE A 88 10.79 6.65 5.30
N LEU A 89 10.25 6.70 6.51
CA LEU A 89 10.22 7.93 7.32
C LEU A 89 10.84 7.81 8.72
N SER A 90 10.75 6.65 9.39
CA SER A 90 11.14 6.56 10.81
C SER A 90 12.20 5.51 11.16
N CYS A 91 12.59 4.64 10.24
CA CYS A 91 13.66 3.68 10.49
C CYS A 91 15.01 4.40 10.61
N SER A 92 15.69 4.24 11.73
CA SER A 92 17.01 4.83 11.97
C SER A 92 18.06 4.38 10.95
N TYR A 93 18.01 3.11 10.54
CA TYR A 93 18.90 2.55 9.54
C TYR A 93 18.64 3.16 8.14
N PHE A 94 17.41 3.06 7.62
CA PHE A 94 17.10 3.61 6.28
C PHE A 94 17.15 5.14 6.25
N GLY A 95 16.78 5.83 7.33
CA GLY A 95 16.94 7.27 7.49
C GLY A 95 18.38 7.73 7.31
N SER A 96 19.34 6.98 7.86
CA SER A 96 20.77 7.27 7.68
C SER A 96 21.22 7.10 6.22
N LEU A 97 20.66 6.12 5.49
CA LEU A 97 20.96 5.90 4.08
C LEU A 97 20.50 7.05 3.19
N TRP A 98 19.32 7.62 3.44
CA TRP A 98 18.85 8.79 2.69
C TRP A 98 19.81 9.98 2.81
N SER A 99 20.46 10.14 3.96
CA SER A 99 21.47 11.18 4.18
C SER A 99 22.75 10.95 3.37
N LEU A 100 23.04 9.70 2.97
CA LEU A 100 24.18 9.36 2.12
C LEU A 100 23.87 9.51 0.62
N VAL A 101 22.59 9.40 0.23
CA VAL A 101 22.15 9.47 -1.18
C VAL A 101 21.85 10.90 -1.63
N ARG A 102 21.60 11.83 -0.69
CA ARG A 102 21.40 13.27 -0.97
C ARG A 102 22.70 13.97 -1.41
N SER A 103 23.18 13.67 -2.61
CA SER A 103 24.21 14.46 -3.30
C SER A 103 23.66 15.80 -3.79
#